data_AF-A0A0M9ECP2-F1
#
_entry.id   AF-A0A0M9ECP2-F1
#
_cell.length_a   1.000
_cell.length_b   1.000
_cell.length_c   1.000
_cell.angle_alpha   90.00
_cell.angle_beta   90.00
_cell.angle_gamma   90.00
#
_symmetry.space_group_name_H-M   'P 1'
#
loop_
_entity.id
_entity.type
_entity.pdbx_description
1 polymer ?
#
loop_
_entity_poly.entity_id
_entity_poly.type
_entity_poly.pdbx_seq_one_letter_code
_entity_poly.pdbx_strand_id
1 'polypeptide(L)'
;MNKKNITIIFLLVLLLQAFVHAESIKLDDIVVTASKTEKTLKEDTSNTTVISKDDIQKYHPRDIMDLLQHVPGMTKHMIRAGIGFKTNYFGNLDTSVRHIDDKFVDNANTLILDDYTVVDMKYTYQVDMLEIIVSVNNLTDEKYAEYAKMNGGAYVNGVPVAYPADGRSLIGSLLFKF
;
A
#
# COMPACT_ATOMS: atom_id res chain seq x y z
N MET A 1 -41.46 -80.61 -12.52
CA MET A 1 -40.22 -79.89 -12.19
C MET A 1 -39.99 -79.99 -10.68
N ASN A 2 -38.90 -80.61 -10.24
CA ASN A 2 -38.73 -81.11 -8.87
C ASN A 2 -38.47 -79.96 -7.87
N LYS A 3 -39.11 -79.94 -6.69
CA LYS A 3 -38.98 -78.84 -5.69
C LYS A 3 -37.52 -78.56 -5.27
N LYS A 4 -36.62 -79.55 -5.41
CA LYS A 4 -35.16 -79.40 -5.20
C LYS A 4 -34.48 -78.48 -6.22
N ASN A 5 -34.96 -78.41 -7.46
CA ASN A 5 -34.33 -77.61 -8.52
C ASN A 5 -34.68 -76.12 -8.40
N ILE A 6 -35.84 -75.79 -7.83
CA ILE A 6 -36.27 -74.40 -7.58
C ILE A 6 -35.47 -73.79 -6.41
N THR A 7 -35.14 -74.58 -5.39
CA THR A 7 -34.36 -74.11 -4.24
C THR A 7 -32.90 -73.81 -4.60
N ILE A 8 -32.30 -74.60 -5.50
CA ILE A 8 -30.93 -74.38 -5.97
C ILE A 8 -30.83 -73.12 -6.85
N ILE A 9 -31.82 -72.87 -7.71
CA ILE A 9 -31.86 -71.64 -8.52
C ILE A 9 -32.05 -70.42 -7.62
N PHE A 10 -32.88 -70.51 -6.57
CA PHE A 10 -33.08 -69.41 -5.62
C PHE A 10 -31.81 -69.11 -4.79
N LEU A 11 -31.07 -70.14 -4.39
CA LEU A 11 -29.79 -69.97 -3.66
C LEU A 11 -28.69 -69.38 -4.56
N LEU A 12 -28.68 -69.72 -5.86
CA LEU A 12 -27.74 -69.18 -6.84
C LEU A 12 -28.03 -67.70 -7.16
N VAL A 13 -29.31 -67.32 -7.21
CA VAL A 13 -29.74 -65.92 -7.39
C VAL A 13 -29.44 -65.08 -6.15
N LEU A 14 -29.53 -65.66 -4.95
CA LEU A 14 -29.17 -64.97 -3.70
C LEU A 14 -27.66 -64.75 -3.56
N LEU A 15 -26.83 -65.68 -4.05
CA LEU A 15 -25.36 -65.52 -4.07
C LEU A 15 -24.88 -64.46 -5.08
N LEU A 16 -25.61 -64.22 -6.17
CA LEU A 16 -25.25 -63.18 -7.15
C LEU A 16 -25.43 -61.76 -6.60
N GLN A 17 -26.29 -61.54 -5.61
CA GLN A 17 -26.55 -60.20 -5.04
C GLN A 17 -25.46 -59.73 -4.05
N ALA A 18 -24.54 -60.61 -3.65
CA ALA A 18 -23.43 -60.27 -2.75
C ALA A 18 -22.21 -59.67 -3.49
N PHE A 19 -22.19 -59.68 -4.83
CA PHE A 19 -21.07 -59.17 -5.63
C PHE A 19 -21.29 -57.78 -6.26
N VAL A 20 -22.41 -57.11 -5.99
CA VAL A 20 -22.57 -55.69 -6.34
C VAL A 20 -21.85 -54.87 -5.27
N HIS A 21 -20.52 -54.84 -5.38
CA HIS A 21 -19.65 -53.99 -4.58
C HIS A 21 -20.02 -52.52 -4.79
N ALA A 22 -20.00 -51.76 -3.70
CA ALA A 22 -20.11 -50.32 -3.69
C ALA A 22 -19.10 -49.71 -4.68
N GLU A 23 -19.62 -49.10 -5.73
CA GLU A 23 -18.82 -48.25 -6.61
C GLU A 23 -18.50 -46.98 -5.81
N SER A 24 -17.29 -46.92 -5.25
CA SER A 24 -16.74 -45.68 -4.73
C SER A 24 -16.59 -44.72 -5.91
N ILE A 25 -17.32 -43.61 -5.91
CA ILE A 25 -17.01 -42.48 -6.79
C ILE A 25 -15.63 -41.98 -6.35
N LYS A 26 -14.58 -42.48 -7.02
CA LYS A 26 -13.27 -41.86 -6.99
C LYS A 26 -13.41 -40.58 -7.81
N LEU A 27 -13.43 -39.44 -7.13
CA LEU A 27 -13.17 -38.17 -7.79
C LEU A 27 -11.73 -38.22 -8.31
N ASP A 28 -11.52 -37.92 -9.58
CA ASP A 28 -10.16 -37.87 -10.15
C ASP A 28 -9.30 -36.92 -9.30
N ASP A 29 -8.10 -37.38 -8.95
CA ASP A 29 -7.11 -36.54 -8.28
C ASP A 29 -6.78 -35.35 -9.20
N ILE A 30 -7.31 -34.17 -8.87
CA ILE A 30 -6.89 -32.93 -9.50
C ILE A 30 -5.46 -32.67 -9.04
N VAL A 31 -4.49 -33.01 -9.88
CA VAL A 31 -3.11 -32.56 -9.68
C VAL A 31 -3.06 -31.07 -9.98
N VAL A 32 -3.19 -30.25 -8.94
CA VAL A 32 -2.77 -28.86 -8.98
C VAL A 32 -1.24 -28.85 -9.00
N THR A 33 -0.66 -28.94 -10.18
CA THR A 33 0.74 -28.56 -10.35
C THR A 33 0.80 -27.05 -10.18
N ALA A 34 1.04 -26.59 -8.95
CA ALA A 34 1.47 -25.22 -8.75
C ALA A 34 2.83 -25.10 -9.44
N SER A 35 2.86 -24.63 -10.69
CA SER A 35 4.10 -24.18 -11.32
C SER A 35 4.57 -22.95 -10.56
N LYS A 36 5.27 -23.20 -9.45
CA LYS A 36 6.04 -22.19 -8.75
C LYS A 36 7.35 -22.02 -9.52
N THR A 37 7.30 -21.25 -10.60
CA THR A 37 8.53 -20.76 -11.21
C THR A 37 9.15 -19.80 -10.21
N GLU A 38 10.23 -20.20 -9.56
CA GLU A 38 11.01 -19.33 -8.68
C GLU A 38 11.66 -18.24 -9.53
N LYS A 39 10.98 -17.10 -9.67
CA LYS A 39 11.63 -15.88 -10.14
C LYS A 39 12.46 -15.33 -8.99
N THR A 40 13.75 -15.14 -9.22
CA THR A 40 14.56 -14.37 -8.28
C THR A 40 14.09 -12.92 -8.29
N LEU A 41 13.86 -12.32 -7.13
CA LEU A 41 13.41 -10.92 -6.98
C LEU A 41 14.36 -9.90 -7.66
N LYS A 42 15.52 -10.35 -8.14
CA LYS A 42 16.55 -9.54 -8.77
C LYS A 42 16.29 -9.27 -10.26
N GLU A 43 15.39 -10.02 -10.90
CA GLU A 43 15.11 -9.93 -12.34
C GLU A 43 13.88 -9.08 -12.71
N ASP A 44 13.08 -8.65 -11.74
CA ASP A 44 11.92 -7.79 -12.02
C ASP A 44 12.30 -6.33 -11.73
N THR A 45 12.13 -5.43 -12.71
CA THR A 45 12.34 -3.98 -12.56
C THR A 45 11.22 -3.31 -11.74
N SER A 46 10.27 -4.10 -11.26
CA SER A 46 9.18 -3.67 -10.41
C SER A 46 9.60 -3.65 -8.93
N ASN A 47 9.35 -2.53 -8.25
CA ASN A 47 9.59 -2.38 -6.81
C ASN A 47 8.62 -3.26 -6.01
N THR A 48 8.91 -4.56 -5.92
CA THR A 48 8.06 -5.56 -5.25
C THR A 48 8.61 -5.85 -3.86
N THR A 49 7.83 -5.56 -2.82
CA THR A 49 8.15 -5.97 -1.44
C THR A 49 7.36 -7.22 -1.10
N VAL A 50 8.06 -8.27 -0.64
CA VAL A 50 7.43 -9.51 -0.19
C VAL A 50 7.26 -9.47 1.32
N ILE A 51 6.02 -9.58 1.78
CA ILE A 51 5.71 -9.73 3.21
C ILE A 51 5.61 -11.23 3.52
N SER A 52 6.53 -11.73 4.33
CA SER A 52 6.61 -13.15 4.67
C SER A 52 5.73 -13.54 5.86
N LYS A 53 5.53 -14.84 6.05
CA LYS A 53 4.84 -15.37 7.25
C LYS A 53 5.57 -14.96 8.55
N ASP A 54 6.90 -14.97 8.52
CA ASP A 54 7.73 -14.61 9.67
C ASP A 54 7.55 -13.12 10.01
N ASP A 55 7.38 -12.25 9.00
CA ASP A 55 7.07 -10.83 9.22
C ASP A 55 5.70 -10.64 9.89
N ILE A 56 4.67 -11.35 9.41
CA ILE A 56 3.34 -11.31 10.01
C ILE A 56 3.38 -11.78 11.47
N GLN A 57 4.14 -12.82 11.77
CA GLN A 57 4.31 -13.30 13.14
C GLN A 57 5.15 -12.34 14.00
N LYS A 58 6.19 -11.72 13.44
CA LYS A 58 7.01 -10.75 14.17
C LYS A 58 6.20 -9.54 14.62
N TYR A 59 5.42 -8.96 13.71
CA TYR A 59 4.69 -7.71 13.96
C TYR A 59 3.32 -7.93 14.60
N HIS A 60 2.78 -9.16 14.59
CA HIS A 60 1.43 -9.46 15.08
C HIS A 60 0.39 -8.40 14.65
N PRO A 61 0.31 -8.06 13.35
CA PRO A 61 -0.46 -6.93 12.88
C PRO A 61 -1.95 -7.18 13.13
N ARG A 62 -2.66 -6.14 13.57
CA ARG A 62 -4.11 -6.22 13.79
C ARG A 62 -4.90 -6.14 12.49
N ASP A 63 -4.35 -5.45 11.50
CA ASP A 63 -4.92 -5.27 10.18
C ASP A 63 -3.82 -5.13 9.12
N ILE A 64 -4.23 -5.06 7.85
CA ILE A 64 -3.28 -4.95 6.73
C ILE A 64 -2.49 -3.64 6.78
N MET A 65 -3.06 -2.56 7.32
CA MET A 65 -2.38 -1.26 7.36
C MET A 65 -1.21 -1.28 8.35
N ASP A 66 -1.40 -1.93 9.50
CA ASP A 66 -0.37 -2.16 10.51
C ASP A 66 0.82 -2.98 9.95
N LEU A 67 0.55 -3.83 8.97
CA LEU A 67 1.59 -4.58 8.26
C LEU A 67 2.25 -3.75 7.15
N LEU A 68 1.48 -2.95 6.41
CA LEU A 68 1.99 -2.11 5.33
C LEU A 68 2.86 -0.95 5.81
N GLN A 69 2.66 -0.43 7.03
CA GLN A 69 3.52 0.61 7.59
C GLN A 69 4.98 0.14 7.76
N HIS A 70 5.22 -1.17 7.79
CA HIS A 70 6.54 -1.79 7.87
C HIS A 70 7.18 -2.03 6.50
N VAL A 71 6.49 -1.67 5.41
CA VAL A 71 7.06 -1.68 4.06
C VAL A 71 7.77 -0.36 3.81
N PRO A 72 9.00 -0.36 3.27
CA PRO A 72 9.74 0.88 3.06
C PRO A 72 9.00 1.87 2.15
N GLY A 73 9.01 3.13 2.54
CA GLY A 73 8.35 4.21 1.81
C GLY A 73 6.85 4.32 2.07
N MET A 74 6.24 3.39 2.82
CA MET A 74 4.85 3.49 3.24
C MET A 74 4.75 4.28 4.54
N THR A 75 3.82 5.22 4.58
CA THR A 75 3.48 5.98 5.79
C THR A 75 2.15 5.47 6.35
N LYS A 76 2.05 5.39 7.68
CA LYS A 76 0.84 4.95 8.38
C LYS A 76 -0.34 5.91 8.24
N HIS A 77 -0.10 7.20 8.52
CA HIS A 77 -1.12 8.24 8.38
C HIS A 77 -0.60 9.43 7.58
N MET A 78 -1.45 9.92 6.69
CA MET A 78 -1.24 11.18 5.98
C MET A 78 -2.48 12.02 6.13
N ILE A 79 -2.34 13.20 6.72
CA ILE A 79 -3.43 14.15 6.91
C ILE A 79 -3.17 15.34 6.01
N ARG A 80 -4.17 15.70 5.21
CA ARG A 80 -4.23 17.00 4.53
C ARG A 80 -5.55 17.66 4.88
N ALA A 81 -5.46 18.86 5.41
CA ALA A 81 -6.60 19.71 5.71
C ALA A 81 -6.39 21.09 5.11
N GLY A 82 -7.46 21.73 4.67
CA GLY A 82 -7.41 23.08 4.12
C GLY A 82 -8.69 23.84 4.45
N ILE A 83 -8.53 25.11 4.77
CA ILE A 83 -9.62 26.06 5.00
C ILE A 83 -9.44 27.26 4.09
N GLY A 84 -10.54 27.72 3.51
CA GLY A 84 -10.57 28.87 2.61
C GLY A 84 -11.64 29.86 3.04
N PHE A 85 -11.25 31.11 3.25
CA PHE A 85 -12.16 32.22 3.53
C PHE A 85 -12.20 33.15 2.34
N LYS A 86 -13.37 33.28 1.72
CA LYS A 86 -13.59 34.14 0.55
C LYS A 86 -14.49 35.31 0.92
N THR A 87 -14.04 36.53 0.67
CA THR A 87 -14.83 37.75 0.88
C THR A 87 -14.59 38.75 -0.23
N ASN A 88 -15.66 39.37 -0.73
CA ASN A 88 -15.56 40.34 -1.81
C ASN A 88 -14.80 41.63 -1.43
N TYR A 89 -14.71 41.95 -0.14
CA TYR A 89 -14.02 43.14 0.38
C TYR A 89 -12.57 42.90 0.79
N PHE A 90 -12.26 41.71 1.29
CA PHE A 90 -10.96 41.37 1.90
C PHE A 90 -10.22 40.27 1.14
N GLY A 91 -10.67 39.89 -0.05
CA GLY A 91 -10.04 38.84 -0.85
C GLY A 91 -10.30 37.43 -0.34
N ASN A 92 -9.45 36.51 -0.80
CA ASN A 92 -9.50 35.09 -0.49
C ASN A 92 -8.25 34.72 0.30
N LEU A 93 -8.43 34.12 1.48
CA LEU A 93 -7.35 33.53 2.28
C LEU A 93 -7.54 32.02 2.31
N ASP A 94 -6.60 31.29 1.72
CA ASP A 94 -6.51 29.84 1.79
C ASP A 94 -5.37 29.47 2.74
N THR A 95 -5.59 28.51 3.62
CA THR A 95 -4.57 27.93 4.49
C THR A 95 -4.71 26.42 4.48
N SER A 96 -3.60 25.71 4.26
CA SER A 96 -3.55 24.25 4.26
C SER A 96 -2.48 23.72 5.20
N VAL A 97 -2.79 22.60 5.84
CA VAL A 97 -1.88 21.85 6.70
C VAL A 97 -1.73 20.45 6.13
N ARG A 98 -0.49 19.98 6.07
CA ARG A 98 -0.15 18.60 5.70
C ARG A 98 0.73 17.99 6.77
N HIS A 99 0.28 16.88 7.34
CA HIS A 99 1.05 16.05 8.25
C HIS A 99 1.31 14.69 7.60
N ILE A 100 2.54 14.21 7.66
CA ILE A 100 2.95 12.89 7.20
C ILE A 100 3.72 12.24 8.34
N ASP A 101 3.23 11.09 8.82
CA ASP A 101 3.92 10.30 9.85
C ASP A 101 5.29 9.80 9.34
N ASP A 102 6.08 9.31 10.29
CA ASP A 102 7.35 8.68 10.03
C ASP A 102 7.19 7.43 9.15
N LYS A 103 8.28 7.05 8.47
CA LYS A 103 8.29 5.87 7.61
C LYS A 103 9.64 5.19 7.57
N PHE A 104 9.63 3.88 7.40
CA PHE A 104 10.87 3.12 7.17
C PHE A 104 11.42 3.40 5.77
N VAL A 105 12.74 3.48 5.67
CA VAL A 105 13.48 3.71 4.42
C VAL A 105 14.05 2.39 3.88
N ASP A 106 14.18 1.36 4.71
CA ASP A 106 14.81 0.09 4.39
C ASP A 106 13.98 -1.13 4.82
N ASN A 107 14.13 -2.25 4.10
CA ASN A 107 13.36 -3.47 4.38
C ASN A 107 13.66 -4.08 5.76
N ALA A 108 14.82 -3.77 6.34
CA ALA A 108 15.18 -4.23 7.68
C ALA A 108 14.48 -3.41 8.79
N ASN A 109 13.77 -2.34 8.43
CA ASN A 109 13.09 -1.43 9.35
C ASN A 109 14.04 -0.87 10.42
N THR A 110 15.23 -0.47 9.99
CA THR A 110 16.28 0.08 10.87
C THR A 110 16.51 1.57 10.65
N LEU A 111 16.12 2.09 9.49
CA LEU A 111 16.24 3.50 9.14
C LEU A 111 14.85 4.11 9.02
N ILE A 112 14.59 5.10 9.87
CA ILE A 112 13.32 5.85 9.88
C ILE A 112 13.58 7.22 9.27
N LEU A 113 12.65 7.68 8.44
CA LEU A 113 12.54 9.06 8.01
C LEU A 113 11.47 9.73 8.86
N ASP A 114 11.86 10.78 9.57
CA ASP A 114 11.02 11.47 10.55
C ASP A 114 9.72 12.02 9.95
N ASP A 115 8.71 12.13 10.80
CA ASP A 115 7.44 12.77 10.48
C ASP A 115 7.62 14.28 10.26
N TYR A 116 6.65 14.90 9.59
CA TYR A 116 6.66 16.35 9.43
C TYR A 116 5.27 16.94 9.27
N THR A 117 5.16 18.21 9.67
CA THR A 117 3.98 19.03 9.44
C THR A 117 4.36 20.31 8.73
N VAL A 118 3.76 20.56 7.57
CA VAL A 118 3.91 21.83 6.85
C VAL A 118 2.58 22.57 6.79
N VAL A 119 2.67 23.89 6.93
CA VAL A 119 1.55 24.81 6.80
C VAL A 119 1.81 25.72 5.61
N ASP A 120 0.88 25.77 4.66
CA ASP A 120 0.93 26.66 3.50
C ASP A 120 -0.20 27.68 3.60
N MET A 121 0.06 28.90 3.14
CA MET A 121 -0.91 29.98 3.13
C MET A 121 -0.87 30.68 1.78
N LYS A 122 -2.05 30.99 1.24
CA LYS A 122 -2.20 31.76 0.00
C LYS A 122 -3.26 32.82 0.19
N TYR A 123 -2.92 34.05 -0.16
CA TYR A 123 -3.83 35.18 -0.19
C TYR A 123 -4.00 35.66 -1.63
N THR A 124 -5.25 35.86 -2.05
CA THR A 124 -5.61 36.35 -3.38
C THR A 124 -6.52 37.56 -3.25
N TYR A 125 -6.15 38.67 -3.88
CA TYR A 125 -6.95 39.88 -3.91
C TYR A 125 -7.17 40.35 -5.35
N GLN A 126 -8.40 40.77 -5.66
CA GLN A 126 -8.75 41.26 -7.00
C GLN A 126 -8.97 42.77 -6.97
N VAL A 127 -8.29 43.47 -7.88
CA VAL A 127 -8.42 44.91 -8.12
C VAL A 127 -8.76 45.11 -9.59
N ASP A 128 -10.02 45.35 -9.89
CA ASP A 128 -10.55 45.48 -11.25
C ASP A 128 -10.16 44.27 -12.14
N MET A 129 -9.28 44.52 -13.10
CA MET A 129 -8.72 43.56 -14.08
C MET A 129 -7.42 42.89 -13.62
N LEU A 130 -6.89 43.26 -12.45
CA LEU A 130 -5.68 42.70 -11.87
C LEU A 130 -6.02 41.76 -10.69
N GLU A 131 -5.49 40.55 -10.72
CA GLU A 131 -5.50 39.62 -9.60
C GLU A 131 -4.08 39.51 -9.02
N ILE A 132 -3.97 39.77 -7.72
CA ILE A 132 -2.72 39.71 -6.96
C ILE A 132 -2.79 38.45 -6.11
N ILE A 133 -1.78 37.59 -6.21
CA ILE A 133 -1.64 36.37 -5.42
C ILE A 133 -0.32 36.44 -4.64
N VAL A 134 -0.38 36.17 -3.35
CA VAL A 134 0.78 36.00 -2.49
C VAL A 134 0.65 34.66 -1.78
N SER A 135 1.63 33.78 -1.95
CA SER A 135 1.69 32.49 -1.30
C SER A 135 2.94 32.37 -0.44
N VAL A 136 2.80 31.77 0.72
CA VAL A 136 3.90 31.34 1.58
C VAL A 136 3.77 29.83 1.75
N ASN A 137 4.70 29.08 1.17
CA ASN A 137 4.79 27.64 1.37
C ASN A 137 5.72 27.37 2.55
N ASN A 138 5.39 26.36 3.35
CA ASN A 138 6.11 26.03 4.58
C ASN A 138 6.27 27.27 5.49
N LEU A 139 5.13 27.85 5.88
CA LEU A 139 5.00 29.06 6.70
C LEU A 139 5.81 28.98 8.01
N THR A 140 5.89 27.79 8.60
CA THR A 140 6.61 27.50 9.84
C THR A 140 8.11 27.29 9.65
N ASP A 141 8.61 27.27 8.41
CA ASP A 141 10.00 26.95 8.06
C ASP A 141 10.50 25.59 8.58
N GLU A 142 9.61 24.59 8.54
CA GLU A 142 9.89 23.21 8.92
C GLU A 142 11.05 22.64 8.09
N LYS A 143 11.99 21.93 8.74
CA LYS A 143 13.12 21.27 8.06
C LYS A 143 12.83 19.79 7.96
N TYR A 144 12.35 19.38 6.81
CA TYR A 144 11.91 18.01 6.57
C TYR A 144 12.51 17.45 5.28
N ALA A 145 12.41 16.14 5.14
CA ALA A 145 12.77 15.42 3.93
C ALA A 145 11.59 14.54 3.51
N GLU A 146 11.20 14.61 2.25
CA GLU A 146 10.11 13.76 1.74
C GLU A 146 10.62 12.35 1.39
N TYR A 147 11.93 12.23 1.20
CA TYR A 147 12.56 11.04 0.67
C TYR A 147 13.97 10.82 1.22
N ALA A 148 14.32 9.55 1.40
CA ALA A 148 15.65 9.12 1.80
C ALA A 148 16.01 7.80 1.11
N LYS A 149 17.32 7.52 1.02
CA LYS A 149 17.86 6.24 0.53
C LYS A 149 18.94 5.75 1.48
N MET A 150 19.09 4.43 1.56
CA MET A 150 20.19 3.80 2.31
C MET A 150 21.58 4.05 1.70
N ASN A 151 21.65 4.34 0.40
CA ASN A 151 22.91 4.51 -0.31
C ASN A 151 22.92 5.86 -1.04
N GLY A 152 23.77 6.78 -0.57
CA GLY A 152 23.95 8.12 -1.12
C GLY A 152 24.66 8.17 -2.50
N GLY A 153 24.99 7.02 -3.07
CA GLY A 153 25.60 6.89 -4.40
C GLY A 153 27.08 6.55 -4.33
N ALA A 154 27.76 6.64 -5.47
CA ALA A 154 29.13 6.14 -5.66
C ALA A 154 30.17 6.74 -4.68
N TYR A 155 29.93 7.95 -4.18
CA TYR A 155 30.85 8.69 -3.30
C TYR A 155 30.46 8.63 -1.81
N VAL A 156 29.27 8.10 -1.48
CA VAL A 156 28.73 8.05 -0.11
C VAL A 156 28.09 6.67 0.13
N ASN A 157 28.88 5.63 -0.14
CA ASN A 157 28.39 4.26 -0.13
C ASN A 157 28.17 3.75 1.31
N GLY A 158 27.00 3.16 1.56
CA GLY A 158 26.63 2.60 2.86
C GLY A 158 26.24 3.63 3.91
N VAL A 159 26.16 4.91 3.55
CA VAL A 159 25.65 5.97 4.42
C VAL A 159 24.25 6.37 3.96
N PRO A 160 23.24 6.32 4.85
CA PRO A 160 21.93 6.87 4.59
C PRO A 160 21.98 8.35 4.22
N VAL A 161 21.22 8.74 3.19
CA VAL A 161 21.07 10.13 2.78
C VAL A 161 19.59 10.46 2.65
N ALA A 162 19.17 11.53 3.32
CA ALA A 162 17.86 12.14 3.15
C ALA A 162 17.97 13.34 2.21
N TYR A 163 16.95 13.54 1.37
CA TYR A 163 16.85 14.67 0.47
C TYR A 163 15.97 15.73 1.12
N PRO A 164 16.55 16.84 1.62
CA PRO A 164 15.77 17.88 2.26
C PRO A 164 14.83 18.53 1.24
N ALA A 165 13.62 18.79 1.68
CA ALA A 165 12.65 19.58 0.93
C ALA A 165 12.97 21.08 1.05
N ASP A 166 12.27 21.89 0.27
CA ASP A 166 12.38 23.33 0.36
C ASP A 166 11.91 23.83 1.74
N GLY A 167 12.69 24.74 2.33
CA GLY A 167 12.26 25.50 3.50
C GLY A 167 11.14 26.47 3.16
N ARG A 168 10.96 27.51 3.99
CA ARG A 168 9.96 28.54 3.70
C ARG A 168 10.24 29.24 2.37
N SER A 169 9.24 29.27 1.49
CA SER A 169 9.29 29.99 0.22
C SER A 169 8.13 30.97 0.08
N LEU A 170 8.40 32.12 -0.54
CA LEU A 170 7.41 33.16 -0.81
C LEU A 170 7.26 33.34 -2.32
N ILE A 171 6.02 33.34 -2.80
CA ILE A 171 5.68 33.47 -4.21
C ILE A 171 4.69 34.62 -4.37
N GLY A 172 5.02 35.58 -5.23
CA GLY A 172 4.10 36.62 -5.67
C GLY A 172 3.70 36.40 -7.13
N SER A 173 2.44 36.62 -7.47
CA SER A 173 1.95 36.55 -8.84
C SER A 173 0.96 37.67 -9.12
N LEU A 174 1.04 38.23 -10.32
CA LEU A 174 0.14 39.24 -10.85
C LEU A 174 -0.50 38.68 -12.12
N LEU A 175 -1.82 38.59 -12.16
CA LEU A 175 -2.58 38.07 -13.30
C LEU A 175 -3.51 39.15 -13.82
N PHE A 176 -3.37 39.50 -15.10
CA PHE A 176 -4.28 40.40 -15.79
C PHE A 176 -5.38 39.59 -16.48
N LYS A 177 -6.64 39.93 -16.17
CA LYS A 177 -7.84 39.35 -16.80
C LYS A 177 -8.32 40.32 -17.88
N PHE A 178 -8.38 39.85 -19.12
CA PHE A 178 -8.86 40.59 -20.30
C PHE A 178 -10.29 40.21 -20.65
#